data_AF-A0AAV0FXZ4-F1
#
_entry.id   AF-A0AAV0FXZ4-F1
#
_cell.length_a   1.000
_cell.length_b   1.000
_cell.length_c   1.000
_cell.angle_alpha   90.00
_cell.angle_beta   90.00
_cell.angle_gamma   90.00
#
_symmetry.space_group_name_H-M   'P 1'
#
loop_
_entity.id
_entity.type
_entity.pdbx_description
1 polymer ?
#
loop_
_entity_poly.entity_id
_entity_poly.type
_entity_poly.pdbx_seq_one_letter_code
_entity_poly.pdbx_strand_id
1 'polypeptide(L)'
;MSYYPDMSAALDEYDDCEADAHCMRMGVMATLISSSSGGHREYIDRGREDGHQRLMDGYWSPNPTYNAPIFRRHFRMQMPLFDRIMNDVVRADPFFAPKKDALNKVSLSPHQKITSAIFMLANGCSADSLD
;
A
#
# COMPACT_ATOMS: atom_id res chain seq x y z
N MET A 1 -47.88 3.49 -6.96
CA MET A 1 -46.68 3.99 -7.65
C MET A 1 -45.52 3.93 -6.67
N SER A 2 -44.73 2.85 -6.71
CA SER A 2 -43.51 2.70 -5.93
C SER A 2 -42.44 3.63 -6.51
N TYR A 3 -42.18 4.73 -5.81
CA TYR A 3 -41.07 5.63 -6.11
C TYR A 3 -39.79 4.92 -5.67
N TYR A 4 -39.05 4.32 -6.62
CA TYR A 4 -37.67 3.92 -6.38
C TYR A 4 -36.83 5.18 -6.56
N PRO A 5 -36.31 5.80 -5.49
CA PRO A 5 -35.34 6.87 -5.64
C PRO A 5 -34.07 6.30 -6.30
N ASP A 6 -33.55 7.07 -7.24
CA ASP A 6 -32.34 6.76 -7.99
C ASP A 6 -31.15 6.55 -7.02
N MET A 7 -30.62 5.32 -7.01
CA MET A 7 -29.47 4.90 -6.21
C MET A 7 -28.13 5.47 -6.73
N SER A 8 -28.14 6.35 -7.73
CA SER A 8 -26.92 7.02 -8.22
C SER A 8 -26.35 8.05 -7.24
N ALA A 9 -27.19 8.63 -6.38
CA ALA A 9 -26.81 9.70 -5.45
C ALA A 9 -26.39 9.23 -4.05
N ALA A 10 -26.47 7.93 -3.75
CA ALA A 10 -26.13 7.36 -2.44
C ALA A 10 -24.65 6.94 -2.31
N LEU A 11 -23.80 7.32 -3.27
CA LEU A 11 -22.35 7.09 -3.25
C LEU A 11 -21.54 8.39 -3.03
N ASP A 12 -22.21 9.51 -2.77
CA ASP A 12 -21.53 10.80 -2.50
C ASP A 12 -21.35 11.10 -1.00
N GLU A 13 -21.82 10.22 -0.11
CA GLU A 13 -21.59 10.32 1.34
C GLU A 13 -21.29 8.93 1.94
N TYR A 14 -20.25 8.28 1.44
CA TYR A 14 -19.42 7.46 2.33
C TYR A 14 -18.23 8.32 2.73
N ASP A 15 -17.86 8.30 4.02
CA ASP A 15 -16.61 8.85 4.53
C ASP A 15 -15.41 8.11 3.88
N ASP A 16 -15.16 8.44 2.62
CA ASP A 16 -14.22 7.75 1.71
C ASP A 16 -12.76 8.02 2.09
N CYS A 17 -12.50 9.04 2.92
CA CYS A 17 -11.16 9.38 3.36
C CYS A 17 -10.60 8.42 4.42
N GLU A 18 -11.46 7.81 5.24
CA GLU A 18 -11.03 6.99 6.38
C GLU A 18 -10.89 5.50 6.01
N ALA A 19 -11.79 4.97 5.16
CA ALA A 19 -11.70 3.59 4.66
C ALA A 19 -10.51 3.36 3.72
N ASP A 20 -10.19 4.32 2.86
CA ASP A 20 -9.02 4.31 1.96
C ASP A 20 -7.71 4.35 2.75
N ALA A 21 -7.69 5.10 3.85
CA ALA A 21 -6.57 5.14 4.78
C ALA A 21 -6.47 3.84 5.60
N HIS A 22 -7.58 3.20 5.94
CA HIS A 22 -7.60 1.98 6.77
C HIS A 22 -7.03 0.76 6.03
N CYS A 23 -7.26 0.63 4.73
CA CYS A 23 -6.70 -0.47 3.93
C CYS A 23 -5.18 -0.32 3.73
N MET A 24 -4.67 0.91 3.58
CA MET A 24 -3.23 1.17 3.39
C MET A 24 -2.44 1.51 4.68
N ARG A 25 -3.10 1.78 5.82
CA ARG A 25 -2.44 1.96 7.14
C ARG A 25 -1.97 0.65 7.76
N MET A 26 -2.47 -0.51 7.30
CA MET A 26 -2.07 -1.81 7.82
C MET A 26 -0.74 -2.28 7.20
N GLY A 27 0.37 -1.63 7.57
CA GLY A 27 1.66 -2.31 7.63
C GLY A 27 2.87 -1.65 6.96
N VAL A 28 2.71 -0.62 6.12
CA VAL A 28 3.84 -0.14 5.30
C VAL A 28 4.51 1.15 5.81
N MET A 29 3.76 2.14 6.30
CA MET A 29 4.37 3.37 6.86
C MET A 29 5.18 3.11 8.14
N ALA A 30 4.72 2.20 9.00
CA ALA A 30 5.42 1.85 10.24
C ALA A 30 6.74 1.08 10.03
N THR A 31 7.05 0.65 8.80
CA THR A 31 8.29 -0.08 8.50
C THR A 31 9.41 0.82 8.01
N LEU A 32 9.10 2.04 7.53
CA LEU A 32 10.11 3.01 7.11
C LEU A 32 10.63 3.86 8.29
N ILE A 33 9.84 3.97 9.36
CA ILE A 33 10.19 4.74 10.57
C ILE A 33 10.73 3.80 11.65
N SER A 34 11.96 3.33 11.48
CA SER A 34 12.71 2.67 12.57
C SER A 34 13.96 3.49 12.92
N SER A 35 13.78 4.78 13.26
CA SER A 35 14.85 5.62 13.84
C SER A 35 15.36 4.96 15.12
N SER A 36 16.61 4.49 15.15
CA SER A 36 17.19 3.80 16.30
C SER A 36 17.58 4.76 17.42
N SER A 37 16.65 5.02 18.34
CA SER A 37 16.97 5.47 19.68
C SER A 37 17.19 4.26 20.60
N GLY A 38 18.29 4.28 21.37
CA GLY A 38 18.90 3.12 22.01
C GLY A 38 18.16 2.60 23.24
N GLY A 39 17.26 1.64 23.03
CA GLY A 39 16.66 0.79 24.06
C GLY A 39 16.46 -0.62 23.52
N HIS A 40 16.28 -1.61 24.40
CA HIS A 40 15.98 -3.00 24.02
C HIS A 40 14.73 -3.01 23.11
N ARG A 41 14.94 -3.32 21.81
CA ARG A 41 13.88 -3.38 20.82
C ARG A 41 13.29 -4.77 20.81
N GLU A 42 12.09 -4.90 21.37
CA GLU A 42 11.28 -6.09 21.17
C GLU A 42 10.80 -6.14 19.72
N TYR A 43 10.99 -7.29 19.08
CA TYR A 43 10.45 -7.53 17.75
C TYR A 43 8.94 -7.73 17.86
N ILE A 44 8.17 -6.78 17.33
CA ILE A 44 6.73 -6.91 17.16
C ILE A 44 6.45 -7.36 15.73
N ASP A 45 5.78 -8.49 15.58
CA ASP A 45 5.27 -8.92 14.28
C ASP A 45 4.06 -8.07 13.89
N ARG A 46 4.18 -7.35 12.77
CA ARG A 46 3.13 -6.47 12.25
C ARG A 46 2.32 -7.11 11.11
N GLY A 47 2.46 -8.42 10.90
CA GLY A 47 1.71 -9.14 9.87
C GLY A 47 2.15 -8.74 8.46
N ARG A 48 3.46 -8.79 8.18
CA ARG A 48 4.03 -8.39 6.88
C ARG A 48 3.44 -9.19 5.71
N GLU A 49 3.27 -10.49 5.91
CA GLU A 49 2.72 -11.42 4.92
C GLU A 49 1.24 -11.19 4.70
N ASP A 50 0.46 -11.03 5.78
CA ASP A 50 -0.96 -10.67 5.70
C ASP A 50 -1.17 -9.34 4.97
N GLY A 51 -0.32 -8.34 5.26
CA GLY A 51 -0.34 -7.06 4.55
C GLY A 51 -0.01 -7.21 3.06
N HIS A 52 0.85 -8.14 2.68
CA HIS A 52 1.13 -8.44 1.28
C HIS A 52 -0.09 -9.07 0.62
N GLN A 53 -0.70 -10.08 1.26
CA GLN A 53 -1.86 -10.76 0.73
C GLN A 53 -3.03 -9.79 0.50
N ARG A 54 -3.33 -8.92 1.47
CA ARG A 54 -4.36 -7.88 1.35
C ARG A 54 -4.10 -6.93 0.17
N LEU A 55 -2.85 -6.53 -0.03
CA LEU A 55 -2.47 -5.68 -1.16
C LEU A 55 -2.68 -6.39 -2.50
N MET A 56 -2.29 -7.67 -2.59
CA MET A 56 -2.48 -8.48 -3.80
C MET A 56 -3.96 -8.72 -4.09
N ASP A 57 -4.74 -9.10 -3.09
CA ASP A 57 -6.18 -9.34 -3.20
C ASP A 57 -6.94 -8.07 -3.61
N GLY A 58 -6.50 -6.92 -3.11
CA GLY A 58 -7.11 -5.63 -3.39
C GLY A 58 -6.97 -5.17 -4.84
N TYR A 59 -5.82 -5.39 -5.48
CA TYR A 59 -5.52 -4.76 -6.78
C TYR A 59 -5.03 -5.72 -7.87
N TRP A 60 -4.29 -6.78 -7.54
CA TRP A 60 -3.63 -7.67 -8.51
C TRP A 60 -4.27 -9.05 -8.63
N SER A 61 -5.28 -9.35 -7.83
CA SER A 61 -6.00 -10.62 -7.94
C SER A 61 -6.88 -10.67 -9.21
N PRO A 62 -7.28 -11.87 -9.68
CA PRO A 62 -8.18 -12.00 -10.82
C PRO A 62 -9.52 -11.28 -10.62
N ASN A 63 -9.97 -11.18 -9.36
CA ASN A 63 -11.18 -10.48 -8.94
C ASN A 63 -10.82 -9.43 -7.88
N PRO A 64 -10.22 -8.30 -8.28
CA PRO A 64 -9.68 -7.33 -7.33
C PRO A 64 -10.81 -6.67 -6.54
N THR A 65 -10.58 -6.44 -5.25
CA THR A 65 -11.54 -5.71 -4.39
C THR A 65 -11.73 -4.27 -4.90
N TYR A 66 -10.68 -3.66 -5.44
CA TYR A 66 -10.70 -2.30 -5.96
C TYR A 66 -10.58 -2.31 -7.48
N ASN A 67 -11.45 -1.53 -8.13
CA ASN A 67 -11.46 -1.41 -9.58
C ASN A 67 -10.34 -0.47 -10.10
N ALA A 68 -10.10 -0.49 -11.41
CA ALA A 68 -9.05 0.33 -12.04
C ALA A 68 -9.20 1.86 -11.82
N PRO A 69 -10.41 2.45 -11.81
CA PRO A 69 -10.59 3.85 -11.42
C PRO A 69 -10.07 4.18 -10.02
N ILE A 70 -10.34 3.33 -9.02
CA ILE A 70 -9.85 3.50 -7.65
C ILE A 70 -8.32 3.40 -7.63
N PHE A 71 -7.73 2.42 -8.33
CA PHE A 71 -6.27 2.31 -8.47
C PHE A 71 -5.65 3.61 -9.02
N ARG A 72 -6.25 4.19 -10.07
CA ARG A 72 -5.79 5.46 -10.65
C ARG A 72 -5.93 6.63 -9.69
N ARG A 73 -6.98 6.67 -8.87
CA ARG A 73 -7.14 7.72 -7.84
C ARG A 73 -6.02 7.63 -6.79
N HIS A 74 -5.65 6.43 -6.35
CA HIS A 74 -4.64 6.22 -5.31
C HIS A 74 -3.20 6.42 -5.81
N PHE A 75 -2.86 5.82 -6.95
CA PHE A 75 -1.49 5.82 -7.46
C PHE A 75 -1.24 6.87 -8.53
N ARG A 76 -2.28 7.58 -8.98
CA ARG A 76 -2.22 8.58 -10.07
C ARG A 76 -1.68 8.01 -11.38
N MET A 77 -1.74 6.70 -11.57
CA MET A 77 -1.27 5.98 -12.75
C MET A 77 -2.08 4.70 -13.02
N GLN A 78 -1.85 4.07 -14.17
CA GLN A 78 -2.47 2.79 -14.51
C GLN A 78 -1.65 1.62 -13.94
N MET A 79 -2.32 0.50 -13.63
CA MET A 79 -1.68 -0.71 -13.10
C MET A 79 -0.55 -1.26 -14.01
N PRO A 80 -0.69 -1.33 -15.34
CA PRO A 80 0.42 -1.79 -16.19
C PRO A 80 1.66 -0.87 -16.16
N LEU A 81 1.48 0.41 -15.85
CA LEU A 81 2.61 1.34 -15.68
C LEU A 81 3.30 1.10 -14.33
N PHE A 82 2.50 0.86 -13.27
CA PHE A 82 3.04 0.46 -11.97
C PHE A 82 3.92 -0.79 -12.09
N ASP A 83 3.45 -1.83 -12.79
CA ASP A 83 4.20 -3.08 -12.93
C ASP A 83 5.54 -2.87 -13.66
N ARG A 84 5.57 -1.99 -14.66
CA ARG A 84 6.82 -1.62 -15.36
C ARG A 84 7.79 -0.91 -14.44
N ILE A 85 7.31 0.12 -13.71
CA ILE A 85 8.13 0.86 -12.74
C ILE A 85 8.68 -0.10 -11.69
N MET A 86 7.85 -1.00 -11.16
CA MET A 86 8.28 -1.98 -10.18
C MET A 86 9.39 -2.88 -10.72
N ASN A 87 9.22 -3.44 -11.91
CA ASN A 87 10.23 -4.31 -12.51
C ASN A 87 11.54 -3.57 -12.76
N ASP A 88 11.47 -2.31 -13.21
CA ASP A 88 12.64 -1.47 -13.45
C ASP A 88 13.37 -1.12 -12.15
N VAL A 89 12.63 -0.76 -11.10
CA VAL A 89 13.18 -0.43 -9.77
C VAL A 89 13.81 -1.65 -9.11
N VAL A 90 13.15 -2.81 -9.14
CA VAL A 90 13.71 -4.06 -8.60
C VAL A 90 14.97 -4.48 -9.33
N ARG A 91 15.05 -4.23 -10.64
CA ARG A 91 16.24 -4.50 -11.45
C ARG A 91 17.38 -3.52 -11.17
N ALA A 92 17.06 -2.25 -10.92
CA ALA A 92 18.05 -1.21 -10.66
C ALA A 92 18.64 -1.29 -9.24
N ASP A 93 17.82 -1.62 -8.24
CA ASP A 93 18.22 -1.62 -6.83
C ASP A 93 17.81 -2.91 -6.10
N PRO A 94 18.79 -3.72 -5.65
CA PRO A 94 18.55 -4.92 -4.84
C PRO A 94 17.82 -4.66 -3.51
N PHE A 95 17.70 -3.42 -3.03
CA PHE A 95 16.89 -3.08 -1.87
C PHE A 95 15.42 -3.46 -2.05
N PHE A 96 14.88 -3.28 -3.26
CA PHE A 96 13.47 -3.54 -3.54
C PHE A 96 13.15 -5.02 -3.70
N ALA A 97 14.14 -5.84 -4.06
CA ALA A 97 13.97 -7.29 -4.12
C ALA A 97 13.58 -7.90 -2.75
N PRO A 98 12.73 -8.94 -2.71
CA PRO A 98 12.51 -9.71 -1.49
C PRO A 98 13.83 -10.37 -1.07
N LYS A 99 14.16 -10.28 0.22
CA LYS A 99 15.35 -10.88 0.82
C LYS A 99 14.95 -11.65 2.06
N LYS A 100 15.62 -12.76 2.33
CA LYS A 100 15.47 -13.48 3.60
C LYS A 100 16.47 -12.93 4.61
N ASP A 101 16.03 -12.68 5.83
CA ASP A 101 16.93 -12.32 6.93
C ASP A 101 17.64 -13.57 7.50
N ALA A 102 18.54 -13.37 8.46
CA ALA A 102 19.27 -14.45 9.12
C ALA A 102 18.36 -15.44 9.89
N LEU A 103 17.10 -15.06 10.13
CA LEU A 103 16.07 -15.88 10.77
C LEU A 103 15.13 -16.52 9.73
N ASN A 104 15.49 -16.48 8.44
CA ASN A 104 14.72 -16.95 7.30
C ASN A 104 13.36 -16.25 7.06
N LYS A 105 13.11 -15.09 7.69
CA LYS A 105 11.90 -14.30 7.43
C LYS A 105 12.07 -13.49 6.15
N VAL A 106 11.01 -13.42 5.35
CA VAL A 106 11.00 -12.66 4.10
C VAL A 106 10.83 -11.17 4.41
N SER A 107 11.64 -10.32 3.77
CA SER A 107 11.47 -8.88 3.82
C SER A 107 10.21 -8.44 3.09
N LEU A 108 9.83 -7.17 3.24
CA LEU A 108 8.66 -6.64 2.53
C LEU A 108 8.76 -6.89 1.03
N SER A 109 7.61 -7.22 0.44
CA SER A 109 7.49 -7.42 -1.00
C SER A 109 7.81 -6.12 -1.77
N PRO A 110 8.32 -6.23 -3.02
CA PRO A 110 8.51 -5.08 -3.90
C PRO A 110 7.26 -4.22 -4.04
N HIS A 111 6.10 -4.86 -4.19
CA HIS A 111 4.81 -4.20 -4.26
C HIS A 111 4.58 -3.31 -3.05
N GLN A 112 4.73 -3.82 -1.81
CA GLN A 112 4.57 -3.01 -0.61
C GLN A 112 5.52 -1.81 -0.58
N LYS A 113 6.82 -2.03 -0.84
CA LYS A 113 7.84 -0.96 -0.82
C LYS A 113 7.54 0.14 -1.83
N ILE A 114 7.19 -0.23 -3.06
CA ILE A 114 6.94 0.70 -4.16
C ILE A 114 5.58 1.37 -4.02
N THR A 115 4.55 0.65 -3.59
CA THR A 115 3.24 1.21 -3.24
C THR A 115 3.42 2.34 -2.23
N SER A 116 4.19 2.13 -1.16
CA SER A 116 4.47 3.21 -0.21
C SER A 116 5.24 4.37 -0.82
N ALA A 117 6.31 4.11 -1.57
CA ALA A 117 7.08 5.17 -2.20
C ALA A 117 6.22 6.03 -3.15
N ILE A 118 5.43 5.40 -4.02
CA ILE A 118 4.54 6.09 -4.95
C ILE A 118 3.45 6.84 -4.20
N PHE A 119 2.86 6.25 -3.15
CA PHE A 119 1.82 6.91 -2.38
C PHE A 119 2.35 8.18 -1.68
N MET A 120 3.55 8.12 -1.10
CA MET A 120 4.22 9.29 -0.50
C MET A 120 4.48 10.38 -1.54
N LEU A 121 4.91 10.00 -2.75
CA LEU A 121 5.15 10.94 -3.86
C LEU A 121 3.87 11.54 -4.42
N ALA A 122 2.80 10.76 -4.54
CA ALA A 122 1.56 11.14 -5.20
C ALA A 122 0.63 11.97 -4.32
N ASN A 123 0.59 11.69 -3.02
CA ASN A 123 -0.32 12.34 -2.07
C ASN A 123 0.38 13.37 -1.17
N GLY A 124 1.70 13.52 -1.27
CA GLY A 124 2.46 14.53 -0.55
C GLY A 124 2.47 14.27 0.96
N CYS A 125 3.29 13.33 1.42
CA CYS A 125 3.68 13.32 2.84
C CYS A 125 4.73 14.40 3.07
N SER A 126 4.55 15.24 4.09
CA SER A 126 5.60 16.18 4.55
C SER A 126 6.86 15.37 4.93
N ALA A 127 8.04 15.80 4.50
CA ALA A 127 9.30 15.18 4.89
C ALA A 127 9.45 15.13 6.43
N ASP A 128 8.87 16.11 7.13
CA ASP A 128 8.86 16.22 8.59
C ASP A 128 8.02 15.14 9.30
N SER A 129 7.25 14.33 8.56
CA SER A 129 6.54 13.17 9.15
C SER A 129 7.43 11.95 9.39
N LEU A 130 8.73 12.04 9.02
CA LEU A 130 9.72 10.97 9.13
C LEU A 130 10.83 11.26 10.16
N ASP A 131 10.85 12.44 10.78
CA ASP A 131 11.77 12.85 11.86
C ASP A 131 11.13 12.56 13.25
#